data_AF-A0A521TLM0-F1
#
_entry.id   AF-A0A521TLM0-F1
#
_cell.length_a   1.000
_cell.length_b   1.000
_cell.length_c   1.000
_cell.angle_alpha   90.00
_cell.angle_beta   90.00
_cell.angle_gamma   90.00
#
_symmetry.space_group_name_H-M   'P 1'
#
loop_
_entity.id
_entity.type
_entity.pdbx_description
1 polymer ?
#
loop_
_entity_poly.entity_id
_entity_poly.type
_entity_poly.pdbx_seq_one_letter_code
_entity_poly.pdbx_strand_id
1 'polypeptide(L)'
;MPGQTCCIGRGCYGGGYCEAGTCRAPSVRDMGECSRADECPSGQSCGGPFVCGGGPDAGVNDAGAILPRRCFHCEAPPGAAAFGAACSNGGDCQSGVCSNSRCTLACPIGDAGDAFCRTRGALQRCVNVFFAPVSMGPLTTLGVCAPSCTRDADCPADTACVPRLNYFADRMDFVCAPPPATATARIGEACNPTGANTCRNVLCVGTSATAGYCTAPCTVDTDCPAAAPSCAPITYSRPSGAGQPSRGCGPRPST
;
A
#
# COMPACT_ATOMS: atom_id res chain seq x y z
N MET A 1 -4.20 23.81 -1.91
CA MET A 1 -4.66 23.39 -0.57
C MET A 1 -3.44 22.96 0.24
N PRO A 2 -3.33 23.36 1.52
CA PRO A 2 -2.17 23.13 2.38
C PRO A 2 -2.22 21.74 3.05
N GLY A 3 -1.06 21.08 3.24
CA GLY A 3 -0.95 19.81 3.98
C GLY A 3 0.22 18.91 3.55
N GLN A 4 1.43 19.34 3.90
CA GLN A 4 2.78 18.70 3.83
C GLN A 4 3.09 17.59 2.80
N THR A 5 3.80 18.01 1.75
CA THR A 5 4.65 17.20 0.86
C THR A 5 6.08 17.20 1.42
N CYS A 6 6.73 16.04 1.54
CA CYS A 6 8.04 15.95 2.18
C CYS A 6 9.15 16.77 1.48
N CYS A 7 9.03 16.99 0.18
CA CYS A 7 9.60 18.09 -0.56
C CYS A 7 8.55 18.43 -1.64
N ILE A 8 8.49 19.68 -2.11
CA ILE A 8 7.63 20.03 -3.26
C ILE A 8 7.96 19.06 -4.42
N GLY A 9 7.07 18.10 -4.69
CA GLY A 9 7.14 17.18 -5.83
C GLY A 9 8.16 16.03 -5.77
N ARG A 10 8.80 15.71 -4.63
CA ARG A 10 9.74 14.56 -4.53
C ARG A 10 9.57 13.76 -3.23
N GLY A 11 9.41 12.45 -3.35
CA GLY A 11 9.41 11.51 -2.24
C GLY A 11 10.83 11.25 -1.71
N CYS A 12 10.91 10.82 -0.45
CA CYS A 12 12.14 10.29 0.10
C CYS A 12 12.47 8.94 -0.50
N TYR A 13 13.64 8.78 -1.11
CA TYR A 13 14.06 7.49 -1.67
C TYR A 13 14.74 6.62 -0.61
N GLY A 14 14.59 5.29 -0.73
CA GLY A 14 15.39 4.31 0.03
C GLY A 14 14.98 4.04 1.48
N GLY A 15 13.75 4.35 1.89
CA GLY A 15 13.29 4.18 3.28
C GLY A 15 13.55 5.39 4.19
N GLY A 16 13.85 6.55 3.59
CA GLY A 16 14.03 7.80 4.31
C GLY A 16 12.74 8.35 4.91
N TYR A 17 12.86 9.15 5.96
CA TYR A 17 11.73 9.87 6.56
C TYR A 17 11.86 11.37 6.33
N CYS A 18 10.73 12.06 6.46
CA CYS A 18 10.68 13.50 6.32
C CYS A 18 10.95 14.20 7.64
N GLU A 19 11.88 15.14 7.63
CA GLU A 19 12.15 16.01 8.77
C GLU A 19 12.39 17.43 8.26
N ALA A 20 11.58 18.39 8.70
CA ALA A 20 11.69 19.81 8.34
C ALA A 20 11.80 20.08 6.82
N GLY A 21 11.11 19.32 5.97
CA GLY A 21 11.13 19.49 4.50
C GLY A 21 12.40 18.97 3.82
N THR A 22 13.27 18.27 4.54
CA THR A 22 14.45 17.60 4.01
C THR A 22 14.25 16.09 4.06
N CYS A 23 14.62 15.41 2.97
CA CYS A 23 14.66 13.97 2.99
C CYS A 23 15.89 13.45 3.75
N ARG A 24 15.66 12.79 4.89
CA ARG A 24 16.69 12.05 5.61
C ARG A 24 16.75 10.64 5.03
N ALA A 25 17.87 10.27 4.40
CA ALA A 25 18.14 8.86 4.11
C ALA A 25 18.07 8.06 5.42
N PRO A 26 17.64 6.79 5.41
CA PRO A 26 17.76 5.94 6.60
C PRO A 26 19.23 5.56 6.74
N SER A 27 20.08 6.52 7.06
CA SER A 27 21.53 6.30 7.08
C SER A 27 21.97 5.48 8.27
N VAL A 28 21.09 5.19 9.23
CA VAL A 28 21.33 4.18 10.26
C VAL A 28 20.01 3.47 10.57
N ARG A 29 19.87 2.25 10.07
CA ARG A 29 18.96 1.28 10.69
C ARG A 29 19.53 1.00 12.08
N ASP A 30 18.71 1.10 13.12
CA ASP A 30 19.17 0.72 14.46
C ASP A 30 19.60 -0.76 14.44
N MET A 31 20.51 -1.14 15.33
CA MET A 31 20.94 -2.53 15.46
C MET A 31 19.72 -3.43 15.70
N GLY A 32 19.52 -4.42 14.84
CA GLY A 32 18.38 -5.34 14.92
C GLY A 32 17.20 -4.96 14.03
N GLU A 33 17.20 -3.79 13.39
CA GLU A 33 16.20 -3.49 12.37
C GLU A 33 16.40 -4.28 11.08
N CYS A 34 15.29 -4.54 10.41
CA CYS A 34 15.28 -5.34 9.19
C CYS A 34 14.24 -4.82 8.19
N SER A 35 14.38 -5.26 6.94
CA SER A 35 13.37 -5.10 5.88
C SER A 35 13.02 -6.44 5.21
N ARG A 36 13.73 -7.51 5.58
CA ARG A 36 13.55 -8.86 5.05
C ARG A 36 13.91 -9.89 6.11
N ALA A 37 13.34 -11.09 5.98
CA ALA A 37 13.60 -12.19 6.91
C ALA A 37 15.06 -12.69 6.87
N ASP A 38 15.73 -12.61 5.71
CA ASP A 38 17.14 -13.03 5.54
C ASP A 38 18.16 -12.06 6.12
N GLU A 39 17.72 -10.90 6.62
CA GLU A 39 18.55 -9.97 7.38
C GLU A 39 18.65 -10.36 8.87
N CYS A 40 17.82 -11.30 9.33
CA CYS A 40 17.72 -11.68 10.73
C CYS A 40 18.58 -12.90 11.08
N PRO A 41 19.07 -12.99 12.34
CA PRO A 41 19.74 -14.18 12.85
C PRO A 41 18.89 -15.45 12.70
N SER A 42 19.55 -16.61 12.69
CA SER A 42 18.85 -17.90 12.64
C SER A 42 17.85 -18.03 13.79
N GLY A 43 16.64 -18.51 13.47
CA GLY A 43 15.54 -18.62 14.43
C GLY A 43 14.79 -17.32 14.71
N GLN A 44 15.09 -16.23 14.00
CA GLN A 44 14.34 -14.96 14.06
C GLN A 44 13.61 -14.66 12.75
N SER A 45 12.61 -13.80 12.84
CA SER A 45 11.83 -13.23 11.73
C SER A 45 11.90 -11.72 11.75
N CYS A 46 11.73 -11.10 10.59
CA CYS A 46 11.61 -9.65 10.47
C CYS A 46 10.17 -9.22 10.73
N GLY A 47 9.83 -8.98 12.00
CA GLY A 47 8.48 -8.70 12.47
C GLY A 47 8.22 -7.24 12.83
N GLY A 48 6.96 -6.88 13.11
CA GLY A 48 6.55 -5.53 13.49
C GLY A 48 5.17 -5.11 12.96
N PRO A 49 4.83 -3.82 12.96
CA PRO A 49 5.72 -2.66 13.19
C PRO A 49 6.01 -2.35 14.67
N PHE A 50 7.28 -2.10 14.98
CA PHE A 50 7.75 -1.61 16.29
C PHE A 50 7.94 -0.09 16.29
N VAL A 51 8.11 0.49 17.49
CA VAL A 51 8.62 1.86 17.65
C VAL A 51 10.14 1.79 17.76
N CYS A 52 10.84 2.45 16.84
CA CYS A 52 12.30 2.41 16.68
C CYS A 52 12.85 3.84 16.62
N GLY A 53 14.16 4.02 16.76
CA GLY A 53 14.75 5.36 16.88
C GLY A 53 14.64 5.93 18.29
N GLY A 54 15.12 5.20 19.30
CA GLY A 54 15.47 5.75 20.62
C GLY A 54 16.98 5.99 20.77
N GLY A 55 17.76 5.66 19.74
CA GLY A 55 19.21 5.78 19.71
C GLY A 55 19.69 7.21 19.41
N PRO A 56 21.01 7.46 19.54
CA PRO A 56 21.62 8.78 19.31
C PRO A 56 21.42 9.32 17.88
N ASP A 57 21.05 8.47 16.92
CA ASP A 57 20.80 8.82 15.51
C ASP A 57 19.31 9.01 15.16
N ALA A 58 18.43 8.95 16.17
CA ALA A 58 17.01 9.17 15.95
C ALA A 58 16.74 10.63 15.55
N GLY A 59 15.85 10.84 14.57
CA GLY A 59 15.46 12.18 14.13
C GLY A 59 14.99 13.01 15.32
N VAL A 60 15.57 14.20 15.48
CA VAL A 60 15.24 15.13 16.55
C VAL A 60 14.38 16.23 15.95
N ASN A 61 13.20 16.45 16.52
CA ASN A 61 12.38 17.59 16.11
C ASN A 61 13.11 18.92 16.42
N ASP A 62 12.54 20.05 15.98
CA ASP A 62 13.10 21.39 16.23
C ASP A 62 13.30 21.72 17.72
N ALA A 63 12.69 20.93 18.62
CA ALA A 63 12.84 21.03 20.07
C ALA A 63 13.89 20.05 20.66
N GLY A 64 14.64 19.33 19.82
CA GLY A 64 15.65 18.35 20.24
C GLY A 64 15.08 17.04 20.79
N ALA A 65 13.77 16.78 20.63
CA ALA A 65 13.14 15.55 21.08
C ALA A 65 13.24 14.46 20.00
N ILE A 66 13.72 13.29 20.43
CA ILE A 66 13.78 12.08 19.61
C ILE A 66 12.36 11.69 19.16
N LEU A 67 12.13 11.68 17.85
CA LEU A 67 10.87 11.29 17.26
C LEU A 67 10.84 9.78 17.01
N PRO A 68 9.99 9.02 17.72
CA PRO A 68 9.83 7.60 17.46
C PRO A 68 9.35 7.36 16.03
N ARG A 69 10.05 6.51 15.28
CA ARG A 69 9.62 6.03 13.96
C ARG A 69 9.08 4.61 14.03
N ARG A 70 8.37 4.16 13.00
CA ARG A 70 8.00 2.74 12.88
C ARG A 70 9.05 1.96 12.11
N CYS A 71 9.37 0.75 12.53
CA CYS A 71 10.27 -0.13 11.77
C CYS A 71 9.88 -1.60 11.93
N PHE A 72 10.52 -2.48 11.15
CA PHE A 72 10.55 -3.90 11.46
C PHE A 72 11.84 -4.24 12.20
N HIS A 73 11.77 -5.21 13.09
CA HIS A 73 12.88 -5.64 13.93
C HIS A 73 13.00 -7.16 13.87
N CYS A 74 14.23 -7.66 13.97
CA CYS A 74 14.49 -9.08 14.10
C CYS A 74 14.07 -9.54 15.49
N GLU A 75 13.15 -10.50 15.52
CA GLU A 75 12.59 -11.04 16.75
C GLU A 75 12.32 -12.54 16.59
N ALA A 76 12.15 -13.25 17.71
CA ALA A 76 11.66 -14.62 17.63
C ALA A 76 10.28 -14.64 16.94
N PRO A 77 9.98 -15.61 16.06
CA PRO A 77 8.69 -15.74 15.41
C PRO A 77 7.58 -15.66 16.45
N PRO A 78 6.74 -14.63 16.41
CA PRO A 78 5.84 -14.39 17.53
C PRO A 78 4.60 -15.29 17.48
N GLY A 79 4.35 -15.94 16.33
CA GLY A 79 3.24 -16.86 16.12
C GLY A 79 3.54 -18.04 15.17
N ALA A 80 2.50 -18.81 14.86
CA ALA A 80 2.60 -20.03 14.05
C ALA A 80 1.86 -19.95 12.71
N ALA A 81 1.06 -18.91 12.47
CA ALA A 81 0.28 -18.81 11.25
C ALA A 81 1.19 -18.53 10.04
N ALA A 82 1.00 -19.32 8.98
CA ALA A 82 1.79 -19.23 7.76
C ALA A 82 1.44 -17.98 6.93
N PHE A 83 2.29 -17.64 5.96
CA PHE A 83 2.02 -16.60 4.97
C PHE A 83 0.64 -16.79 4.30
N GLY A 84 -0.17 -15.73 4.25
CA GLY A 84 -1.54 -15.73 3.72
C GLY A 84 -2.63 -16.20 4.69
N ALA A 85 -2.28 -16.74 5.86
CA ALA A 85 -3.25 -17.07 6.89
C ALA A 85 -3.93 -15.81 7.46
N ALA A 86 -5.14 -15.94 8.00
CA ALA A 86 -5.81 -14.84 8.69
C ALA A 86 -5.05 -14.46 9.97
N CYS A 87 -5.03 -13.17 10.30
CA CYS A 87 -4.43 -12.65 11.54
C CYS A 87 -5.19 -11.44 12.06
N SER A 88 -5.12 -11.23 13.36
CA SER A 88 -5.58 -10.02 14.05
C SER A 88 -4.41 -9.07 14.33
N ASN A 89 -3.22 -9.63 14.59
CA ASN A 89 -2.01 -8.85 14.83
C ASN A 89 -0.75 -9.63 14.40
N GLY A 90 0.42 -8.99 14.45
CA GLY A 90 1.70 -9.60 14.03
C GLY A 90 2.06 -10.87 14.81
N GLY A 91 1.63 -10.96 16.07
CA GLY A 91 1.87 -12.11 16.95
C GLY A 91 1.17 -13.39 16.53
N ASP A 92 0.19 -13.34 15.63
CA ASP A 92 -0.41 -14.56 15.09
C ASP A 92 0.52 -15.22 14.04
N CYS A 93 1.41 -14.45 13.43
CA CYS A 93 2.12 -14.80 12.21
C CYS A 93 3.54 -15.30 12.48
N GLN A 94 3.94 -16.35 11.76
CA GLN A 94 5.33 -16.85 11.78
C GLN A 94 6.35 -15.79 11.34
N SER A 95 5.92 -14.85 10.50
CA SER A 95 6.75 -13.74 10.04
C SER A 95 6.82 -12.56 11.00
N GLY A 96 5.93 -12.51 12.00
CA GLY A 96 5.72 -11.34 12.84
C GLY A 96 5.03 -10.15 12.15
N VAL A 97 4.52 -10.31 10.92
CA VAL A 97 3.86 -9.23 10.17
C VAL A 97 2.44 -9.61 9.79
N CYS A 98 1.48 -8.83 10.28
CA CYS A 98 0.08 -8.90 9.91
C CYS A 98 -0.34 -7.63 9.16
N SER A 99 -0.85 -7.78 7.95
CA SER A 99 -1.33 -6.65 7.13
C SER A 99 -2.59 -7.03 6.38
N ASN A 100 -3.58 -6.13 6.35
CA ASN A 100 -4.92 -6.40 5.77
C ASN A 100 -5.53 -7.70 6.32
N SER A 101 -5.39 -7.94 7.62
CA SER A 101 -5.86 -9.15 8.32
C SER A 101 -5.28 -10.47 7.79
N ARG A 102 -4.10 -10.41 7.15
CA ARG A 102 -3.39 -11.58 6.63
C ARG A 102 -1.91 -11.55 7.00
N CYS A 103 -1.37 -12.72 7.35
CA CYS A 103 0.04 -12.88 7.61
C CYS A 103 0.83 -12.65 6.34
N THR A 104 1.85 -11.80 6.42
CA THR A 104 2.67 -11.40 5.28
C THR A 104 4.14 -11.27 5.65
N LEU A 105 5.00 -10.80 4.76
CA LEU A 105 6.43 -10.57 5.00
C LEU A 105 6.74 -9.09 4.85
N ALA A 106 7.66 -8.59 5.69
CA ALA A 106 8.36 -7.36 5.39
C ALA A 106 9.11 -7.47 4.05
N CYS A 107 9.15 -6.39 3.29
CA CYS A 107 9.91 -6.30 2.05
C CYS A 107 10.62 -4.94 1.92
N PRO A 108 11.76 -4.88 1.22
CA PRO A 108 12.41 -3.62 0.93
C PRO A 108 11.55 -2.85 -0.08
N ILE A 109 11.30 -1.58 0.15
CA ILE A 109 10.43 -0.81 -0.74
C ILE A 109 11.04 -0.69 -2.15
N GLY A 110 10.19 -0.78 -3.18
CA GLY A 110 10.57 -0.65 -4.59
C GLY A 110 10.76 -1.99 -5.31
N ASP A 111 11.47 -1.96 -6.44
CA ASP A 111 11.58 -3.12 -7.34
C ASP A 111 12.25 -4.35 -6.71
N ALA A 112 13.21 -4.13 -5.79
CA ALA A 112 13.82 -5.20 -5.02
C ALA A 112 12.80 -5.92 -4.13
N GLY A 113 11.84 -5.17 -3.57
CA GLY A 113 10.72 -5.72 -2.81
C GLY A 113 9.77 -6.50 -3.68
N ASP A 114 9.45 -5.98 -4.87
CA ASP A 114 8.58 -6.69 -5.81
C ASP A 114 9.19 -8.00 -6.26
N ALA A 115 10.50 -8.02 -6.53
CA ALA A 115 11.22 -9.25 -6.82
C ALA A 115 11.16 -10.22 -5.63
N PHE A 116 11.38 -9.72 -4.40
CA PHE A 116 11.30 -10.52 -3.19
C PHE A 116 9.90 -11.11 -2.98
N CYS A 117 8.84 -10.30 -3.06
CA CYS A 117 7.47 -10.78 -2.86
C CYS A 117 7.04 -11.78 -3.94
N ARG A 118 7.47 -11.60 -5.20
CA ARG A 118 7.19 -12.55 -6.29
C ARG A 118 7.76 -13.95 -6.05
N THR A 119 8.80 -14.10 -5.23
CA THR A 119 9.29 -15.43 -4.82
C THR A 119 8.27 -16.23 -3.98
N ARG A 120 7.26 -15.56 -3.42
CA ARG A 120 6.17 -16.17 -2.66
C ARG A 120 4.91 -16.44 -3.49
N GLY A 121 4.84 -15.89 -4.70
CA GLY A 121 3.75 -16.09 -5.65
C GLY A 121 3.79 -15.08 -6.79
N ALA A 122 3.40 -15.49 -8.00
CA ALA A 122 3.46 -14.63 -9.19
C ALA A 122 2.64 -13.34 -9.07
N LEU A 123 1.57 -13.38 -8.27
CA LEU A 123 0.69 -12.25 -7.95
C LEU A 123 0.96 -11.70 -6.55
N GLN A 124 2.22 -11.48 -6.21
CA GLN A 124 2.64 -10.84 -4.96
C GLN A 124 3.49 -9.60 -5.28
N ARG A 125 3.24 -8.51 -4.58
CA ARG A 125 3.96 -7.24 -4.76
C ARG A 125 4.33 -6.62 -3.42
N CYS A 126 5.42 -5.87 -3.38
CA CYS A 126 5.78 -5.10 -2.19
C CYS A 126 4.99 -3.79 -2.21
N VAL A 127 4.07 -3.64 -1.26
CA VAL A 127 3.26 -2.43 -1.11
C VAL A 127 3.69 -1.61 0.09
N ASN A 128 3.53 -0.30 -0.07
CA ASN A 128 3.83 0.67 0.96
C ASN A 128 2.68 0.76 1.96
N VAL A 129 2.99 0.55 3.23
CA VAL A 129 2.08 0.78 4.34
C VAL A 129 2.56 2.01 5.10
N PHE A 130 1.66 2.98 5.24
CA PHE A 130 1.91 4.21 5.97
C PHE A 130 1.54 4.01 7.43
N PHE A 131 2.49 4.28 8.31
CA PHE A 131 2.27 4.30 9.73
C PHE A 131 2.45 5.72 10.25
N ALA A 132 1.38 6.29 10.80
CA ALA A 132 1.45 7.49 11.61
C ALA A 132 1.53 7.06 13.09
N PRO A 133 2.60 7.39 13.83
CA PRO A 133 2.49 7.41 15.29
C PRO A 133 1.42 8.43 15.69
N VAL A 134 0.79 8.23 16.86
CA VAL A 134 -0.32 9.04 17.40
C VAL A 134 -0.25 10.53 17.01
N SER A 135 -1.36 11.01 16.40
CA SER A 135 -1.78 12.36 15.97
C SER A 135 -0.77 13.40 15.41
N MET A 136 0.55 13.32 15.63
CA MET A 136 1.48 14.40 15.28
C MET A 136 2.91 13.95 14.88
N GLY A 137 3.24 12.65 14.85
CA GLY A 137 4.59 12.23 14.46
C GLY A 137 4.75 11.94 12.95
N PRO A 138 6.00 11.77 12.48
CA PRO A 138 6.30 11.61 11.06
C PRO A 138 5.68 10.32 10.51
N LEU A 139 5.06 10.42 9.34
CA LEU A 139 4.60 9.26 8.58
C LEU A 139 5.81 8.41 8.20
N THR A 140 5.87 7.19 8.73
CA THR A 140 6.86 6.20 8.32
C THR A 140 6.26 5.28 7.27
N THR A 141 7.00 4.98 6.22
CA THR A 141 6.57 4.01 5.20
C THR A 141 7.36 2.72 5.36
N LEU A 142 6.64 1.60 5.45
CA LEU A 142 7.22 0.27 5.47
C LEU A 142 6.71 -0.55 4.28
N GLY A 143 7.51 -1.49 3.79
CA GLY A 143 7.11 -2.41 2.74
C GLY A 143 6.56 -3.71 3.31
N VAL A 144 5.40 -4.16 2.83
CA VAL A 144 4.90 -5.52 3.08
C VAL A 144 4.50 -6.20 1.78
N CYS A 145 4.64 -7.52 1.71
CA CYS A 145 4.08 -8.26 0.58
C CYS A 145 2.55 -8.22 0.64
N ALA A 146 1.90 -8.07 -0.50
CA ALA A 146 0.45 -8.18 -0.60
C ALA A 146 0.06 -8.89 -1.91
N PRO A 147 -1.05 -9.65 -1.90
CA PRO A 147 -1.60 -10.21 -3.13
C PRO A 147 -1.93 -9.08 -4.09
N SER A 148 -1.24 -9.05 -5.23
CA SER A 148 -1.55 -8.12 -6.31
C SER A 148 -2.66 -8.67 -7.19
N CYS A 149 -3.35 -7.80 -7.90
CA CYS A 149 -4.42 -8.19 -8.81
C CYS A 149 -4.40 -7.35 -10.09
N THR A 150 -5.01 -7.89 -11.13
CA THR A 150 -5.26 -7.21 -12.41
C THR A 150 -6.75 -7.05 -12.69
N ARG A 151 -7.58 -7.79 -11.94
CA ARG A 151 -9.05 -7.77 -11.95
C ARG A 151 -9.59 -8.32 -10.63
N ASP A 152 -10.86 -8.08 -10.34
CA ASP A 152 -11.50 -8.54 -9.10
C ASP A 152 -11.49 -10.07 -8.91
N ALA A 153 -11.56 -10.82 -10.01
CA ALA A 153 -11.52 -12.29 -9.97
C ALA A 153 -10.18 -12.86 -9.48
N ASP A 154 -9.11 -12.05 -9.44
CA ASP A 154 -7.81 -12.48 -8.90
C ASP A 154 -7.80 -12.45 -7.35
N CYS A 155 -8.84 -11.87 -6.74
CA CYS A 155 -8.91 -11.62 -5.31
C CYS A 155 -9.82 -12.62 -4.57
N PRO A 156 -9.49 -12.96 -3.30
CA PRO A 156 -10.36 -13.78 -2.46
C PRO A 156 -11.78 -13.24 -2.33
N ALA A 157 -12.73 -14.16 -2.12
CA ALA A 157 -14.14 -13.83 -1.94
C ALA A 157 -14.34 -13.01 -0.66
N ASP A 158 -14.71 -11.72 -0.81
CA ASP A 158 -14.88 -10.66 0.22
C ASP A 158 -13.94 -9.47 0.01
N THR A 159 -12.87 -9.64 -0.77
CA THR A 159 -11.96 -8.56 -1.16
C THR A 159 -12.30 -8.02 -2.55
N ALA A 160 -11.65 -6.92 -2.93
CA ALA A 160 -11.71 -6.32 -4.25
C ALA A 160 -10.31 -5.92 -4.71
N CYS A 161 -10.13 -5.79 -6.02
CA CYS A 161 -8.89 -5.28 -6.59
C CYS A 161 -8.88 -3.75 -6.47
N VAL A 162 -8.14 -3.25 -5.48
CA VAL A 162 -8.12 -1.82 -5.12
C VAL A 162 -6.79 -1.16 -5.47
N PRO A 163 -6.82 0.13 -5.86
CA PRO A 163 -5.61 0.91 -6.07
C PRO A 163 -4.90 1.22 -4.75
N ARG A 164 -3.57 1.22 -4.80
CA ARG A 164 -2.67 1.69 -3.74
C ARG A 164 -1.57 2.52 -4.37
N LEU A 165 -1.44 3.76 -3.91
CA LEU A 165 -0.37 4.65 -4.36
C LEU A 165 0.98 4.17 -3.82
N ASN A 166 1.91 3.93 -4.74
CA ASN A 166 3.29 3.64 -4.43
C ASN A 166 4.14 4.89 -4.69
N TYR A 167 4.29 5.71 -3.64
CA TYR A 167 5.05 6.96 -3.68
C TYR A 167 6.53 6.78 -3.98
N PHE A 168 7.09 5.60 -3.71
CA PHE A 168 8.50 5.31 -3.92
C PHE A 168 8.80 4.92 -5.36
N ALA A 169 7.99 4.03 -5.93
CA ALA A 169 8.11 3.61 -7.32
C ALA A 169 7.34 4.53 -8.29
N ASP A 170 6.79 5.65 -7.78
CA ASP A 170 5.94 6.59 -8.52
C ASP A 170 4.93 5.89 -9.44
N ARG A 171 4.11 5.01 -8.86
CA ARG A 171 3.13 4.21 -9.60
C ARG A 171 1.89 3.89 -8.76
N MET A 172 0.85 3.42 -9.42
CA MET A 172 -0.33 2.81 -8.81
C MET A 172 -0.16 1.29 -8.80
N ASP A 173 -0.16 0.70 -7.62
CA ASP A 173 -0.24 -0.74 -7.41
C ASP A 173 -1.71 -1.17 -7.25
N PHE A 174 -2.02 -2.40 -7.65
CA PHE A 174 -3.34 -2.99 -7.47
C PHE A 174 -3.21 -4.20 -6.57
N VAL A 175 -3.95 -4.21 -5.47
CA VAL A 175 -3.89 -5.28 -4.48
C VAL A 175 -5.28 -5.71 -4.03
N CYS A 176 -5.37 -6.95 -3.60
CA CYS A 176 -6.57 -7.48 -2.98
C CYS A 176 -6.67 -6.94 -1.55
N ALA A 177 -7.71 -6.17 -1.27
CA ALA A 177 -8.02 -5.71 0.07
C ALA A 177 -9.54 -5.70 0.30
N PRO A 178 -9.98 -5.78 1.56
CA PRO A 178 -11.37 -5.54 1.89
C PRO A 178 -11.79 -4.14 1.40
N PRO A 179 -12.97 -4.01 0.78
CA PRO A 179 -13.50 -2.70 0.43
C PRO A 179 -13.75 -1.88 1.71
N PRO A 180 -13.63 -0.54 1.67
CA PRO A 180 -14.02 0.31 2.80
C PRO A 180 -15.48 0.04 3.21
N ALA A 181 -15.79 0.16 4.50
CA ALA A 181 -17.16 -0.05 4.99
C ALA A 181 -18.21 0.88 4.34
N THR A 182 -17.77 2.04 3.84
CA THR A 182 -18.58 3.03 3.12
C THR A 182 -18.76 2.71 1.63
N ALA A 183 -18.10 1.68 1.12
CA ALA A 183 -18.02 1.39 -0.29
C ALA A 183 -19.16 0.45 -0.75
N THR A 184 -20.35 1.02 -0.92
CA THR A 184 -21.58 0.30 -1.27
C THR A 184 -21.85 0.19 -2.78
N ALA A 185 -21.29 1.09 -3.59
CA ALA A 185 -21.55 1.17 -5.01
C ALA A 185 -20.74 0.13 -5.81
N ARG A 186 -21.41 -0.54 -6.73
CA ARG A 186 -20.87 -1.59 -7.60
C ARG A 186 -20.30 -0.99 -8.89
N ILE A 187 -19.48 -1.78 -9.59
CA ILE A 187 -18.92 -1.39 -10.90
C ILE A 187 -20.05 -1.05 -11.88
N GLY A 188 -19.96 0.11 -12.51
CA GLY A 188 -20.97 0.70 -13.41
C GLY A 188 -22.00 1.60 -12.73
N GLU A 189 -22.14 1.54 -11.40
CA GLU A 189 -23.04 2.43 -10.67
C GLU A 189 -22.47 3.85 -10.56
N ALA A 190 -23.36 4.83 -10.38
CA ALA A 190 -22.98 6.23 -10.29
C ALA A 190 -22.12 6.52 -9.05
N CYS A 191 -21.17 7.43 -9.19
CA CYS A 191 -20.34 7.93 -8.10
C CYS A 191 -20.06 9.43 -8.27
N ASN A 192 -19.64 10.08 -7.19
CA ASN A 192 -19.18 11.46 -7.23
C ASN A 192 -17.64 11.49 -7.06
N PRO A 193 -16.85 11.87 -8.09
CA PRO A 193 -15.39 11.87 -8.03
C PRO A 193 -14.81 12.92 -7.08
N THR A 194 -15.60 13.94 -6.68
CA THR A 194 -15.19 14.97 -5.71
C THR A 194 -15.79 14.74 -4.32
N GLY A 195 -16.72 13.80 -4.19
CA GLY A 195 -17.39 13.44 -2.95
C GLY A 195 -16.70 12.30 -2.20
N ALA A 196 -17.39 11.78 -1.18
CA ALA A 196 -16.98 10.53 -0.54
C ALA A 196 -17.03 9.38 -1.57
N ASN A 197 -15.94 8.63 -1.67
CA ASN A 197 -15.87 7.51 -2.61
C ASN A 197 -16.69 6.34 -2.07
N THR A 198 -17.79 6.03 -2.76
CA THR A 198 -18.70 4.92 -2.45
C THR A 198 -18.40 3.66 -3.26
N CYS A 199 -17.45 3.69 -4.19
CA CYS A 199 -17.17 2.56 -5.06
C CYS A 199 -16.44 1.45 -4.31
N ARG A 200 -16.88 0.19 -4.46
CA ARG A 200 -16.26 -0.99 -3.84
C ARG A 200 -14.76 -1.09 -4.10
N ASN A 201 -14.35 -0.79 -5.34
CA ASN A 201 -12.94 -0.79 -5.76
C ASN A 201 -12.21 0.52 -5.44
N VAL A 202 -12.88 1.48 -4.78
CA VAL A 202 -12.36 2.82 -4.48
C VAL A 202 -11.97 3.59 -5.75
N LEU A 203 -12.60 3.26 -6.89
CA LEU A 203 -12.33 3.88 -8.18
C LEU A 203 -13.59 4.47 -8.78
N CYS A 204 -13.63 5.80 -8.87
CA CYS A 204 -14.69 6.57 -9.51
C CYS A 204 -14.11 7.26 -10.75
N VAL A 205 -14.60 6.88 -11.95
CA VAL A 205 -14.24 7.54 -13.21
C VAL A 205 -15.19 8.70 -13.44
N GLY A 206 -14.68 9.93 -13.31
CA GLY A 206 -15.46 11.13 -13.53
C GLY A 206 -15.87 11.30 -14.99
N THR A 207 -17.17 11.52 -15.23
CA THR A 207 -17.70 12.03 -16.50
C THR A 207 -17.98 13.54 -16.42
N SER A 208 -18.04 14.08 -15.20
CA SER A 208 -18.05 15.51 -14.89
C SER A 208 -17.38 15.74 -13.51
N ALA A 209 -17.41 16.98 -13.01
CA ALA A 209 -16.87 17.29 -11.67
C ALA A 209 -17.62 16.59 -10.53
N THR A 210 -18.90 16.26 -10.71
CA THR A 210 -19.76 15.70 -9.65
C THR A 210 -20.44 14.39 -10.04
N ALA A 211 -20.24 13.93 -11.27
CA ALA A 211 -20.78 12.68 -11.77
C ALA A 211 -19.68 11.80 -12.36
N GLY A 212 -19.87 10.50 -12.22
CA GLY A 212 -18.98 9.48 -12.72
C GLY A 212 -19.61 8.11 -12.53
N TYR A 213 -18.83 7.08 -12.82
CA TYR A 213 -19.20 5.69 -12.56
C TYR A 213 -18.10 4.94 -11.85
N CYS A 214 -18.48 3.99 -11.00
CA CYS A 214 -17.55 3.10 -10.35
C CYS A 214 -16.91 2.15 -11.37
N THR A 215 -15.60 1.98 -11.30
CA THR A 215 -14.85 1.08 -12.19
C THR A 215 -14.06 0.05 -11.38
N ALA A 216 -13.61 -1.02 -12.04
CA ALA A 216 -12.63 -1.94 -11.51
C ALA A 216 -11.56 -2.21 -12.59
N PRO A 217 -10.32 -2.54 -12.21
CA PRO A 217 -9.31 -3.00 -13.14
C PRO A 217 -9.80 -4.21 -13.95
N CYS A 218 -9.44 -4.26 -15.23
CA CYS A 218 -9.81 -5.36 -16.12
C CYS A 218 -8.69 -5.65 -17.11
N THR A 219 -8.68 -6.86 -17.65
CA THR A 219 -7.77 -7.28 -18.71
C THR A 219 -8.50 -7.49 -20.04
N VAL A 220 -9.77 -7.87 -19.98
CA VAL A 220 -10.67 -8.11 -21.13
C VAL A 220 -12.12 -7.76 -20.77
N ASP A 221 -13.00 -7.61 -21.76
CA ASP A 221 -14.41 -7.25 -21.55
C ASP A 221 -15.17 -8.26 -20.68
N THR A 222 -14.80 -9.54 -20.73
CA THR A 222 -15.42 -10.59 -19.91
C THR A 222 -15.08 -10.49 -18.43
N ASP A 223 -14.10 -9.66 -18.03
CA ASP A 223 -13.84 -9.35 -16.62
C ASP A 223 -14.87 -8.37 -16.05
N CYS A 224 -15.66 -7.73 -16.92
CA CYS A 224 -16.54 -6.64 -16.55
C CYS A 224 -18.01 -7.06 -16.43
N PRO A 225 -18.76 -6.48 -15.48
CA PRO A 225 -20.17 -6.81 -15.32
C PRO A 225 -21.03 -6.17 -16.42
N ALA A 226 -22.25 -6.67 -16.58
CA ALA A 226 -23.21 -6.17 -17.59
C ALA A 226 -23.52 -4.66 -17.47
N ALA A 227 -23.44 -4.08 -16.27
CA ALA A 227 -23.63 -2.65 -16.05
C ALA A 227 -22.49 -1.78 -16.61
N ALA A 228 -21.30 -2.35 -16.83
CA ALA A 228 -20.12 -1.68 -17.36
C ALA A 228 -19.31 -2.64 -18.25
N PRO A 229 -19.88 -3.13 -19.37
CA PRO A 229 -19.43 -4.35 -20.03
C PRO A 229 -18.22 -4.15 -20.96
N SER A 230 -17.57 -2.99 -20.90
CA SER A 230 -16.41 -2.64 -21.75
C SER A 230 -15.18 -2.50 -20.88
N CYS A 231 -14.12 -3.23 -21.20
CA CYS A 231 -12.81 -3.01 -20.62
C CYS A 231 -12.09 -1.93 -21.43
N ALA A 232 -12.16 -0.68 -21.00
CA ALA A 232 -11.63 0.45 -21.77
C ALA A 232 -10.31 0.96 -21.18
N PRO A 233 -9.43 1.58 -21.98
CA PRO A 233 -8.26 2.29 -21.46
C PRO A 233 -8.68 3.39 -20.48
N ILE A 234 -8.00 3.45 -19.34
CA ILE A 234 -8.14 4.52 -18.34
C ILE A 234 -6.75 4.96 -17.87
N THR A 235 -6.67 6.14 -17.28
CA THR A 235 -5.43 6.69 -16.75
C THR A 235 -5.58 6.93 -15.26
N TYR A 236 -4.69 6.35 -14.45
CA TYR A 236 -4.61 6.63 -13.02
C TYR A 236 -3.58 7.73 -12.75
N SER A 237 -3.83 8.60 -11.78
CA SER A 237 -2.84 9.56 -11.33
C SER A 237 -1.77 8.86 -10.50
N ARG A 238 -0.51 9.06 -10.87
CA ARG A 238 0.66 8.64 -10.09
C ARG A 238 0.98 9.69 -9.02
N PRO A 239 1.72 9.33 -7.97
CA PRO A 239 2.18 10.27 -6.94
C PRO A 239 2.88 11.53 -7.48
N SER A 240 3.65 11.41 -8.57
CA SER A 240 4.29 12.55 -9.26
C SER A 240 3.32 13.49 -9.99
N GLY A 241 2.03 13.13 -10.08
CA GLY A 241 1.02 13.80 -10.89
C GLY A 241 0.97 13.31 -12.34
N ALA A 242 1.92 12.49 -12.79
CA ALA A 242 1.88 11.90 -14.12
C ALA A 242 0.78 10.82 -14.23
N GLY A 243 0.34 10.54 -15.46
CA GLY A 243 -0.60 9.45 -15.73
C GLY A 243 0.07 8.08 -15.72
N GLN A 244 -0.63 7.06 -15.25
CA GLN A 244 -0.34 5.64 -15.46
C GLN A 244 -1.42 5.04 -16.37
N PRO A 245 -1.07 4.61 -17.60
CA PRO A 245 -2.03 3.94 -18.47
C PRO A 245 -2.44 2.59 -17.86
N SER A 246 -3.72 2.27 -17.98
CA SER A 246 -4.30 1.01 -17.52
C SER A 246 -5.62 0.75 -18.23
N ARG A 247 -6.41 -0.19 -17.73
CA ARG A 247 -7.76 -0.50 -18.21
C ARG A 247 -8.72 -0.64 -17.05
N GLY A 248 -9.97 -0.24 -17.28
CA GLY A 248 -11.04 -0.40 -16.31
C GLY A 248 -12.38 -0.63 -16.97
N CYS A 249 -13.28 -1.27 -16.22
CA CYS A 249 -14.64 -1.53 -16.66
C CYS A 249 -15.44 -0.22 -16.75
N GLY A 250 -16.12 -0.01 -17.86
CA GLY A 250 -16.98 1.15 -18.08
C GLY A 250 -18.18 0.85 -18.98
N PRO A 251 -19.15 1.77 -19.04
CA PRO A 251 -20.25 1.69 -19.99
C PRO A 251 -19.73 1.60 -21.43
N ARG A 252 -20.49 0.98 -22.33
CA ARG A 252 -20.16 1.05 -23.76
C ARG A 252 -20.29 2.50 -24.24
N PRO A 253 -19.33 3.02 -25.02
CA PRO A 253 -19.52 4.29 -25.70
C PRO A 253 -20.79 4.20 -26.55
N SER A 254 -21.69 5.15 -26.41
CA SER A 254 -22.77 5.36 -27.38
C SER A 254 -22.12 5.76 -28.69
N THR A 255 -22.10 4.84 -29.65
CA THR A 255 -21.67 5.06 -31.04
C THR A 255 -22.61 6.01 -31.77
#